data_AF-A0A8X8ZDC1-F1
#
_entry.id   AF-A0A8X8ZDC1-F1
#
_cell.length_a   1.000
_cell.length_b   1.000
_cell.length_c   1.000
_cell.angle_alpha   90.00
_cell.angle_beta   90.00
_cell.angle_gamma   90.00
#
_symmetry.space_group_name_H-M   'P 1'
#
loop_
_entity.id
_entity.type
_entity.pdbx_description
1 polymer ?
#
loop_
_entity_poly.entity_id
_entity_poly.type
_entity_poly.pdbx_seq_one_letter_code
_entity_poly.pdbx_strand_id
1 'polypeptide(L)'
;MAGADHLIRMELAMKITSKIRANERFAVYIIIPMWPEGNPNDNVVQEILFWQGQTMQMIYQVIAKEIKSMKLKSHPQTTWNFYCIGKREQITGLWGCC
;
A
#
# COMPACT_ATOMS: atom_id res chain seq x y z
N MET A 1 11.29 -18.90 9.92
CA MET A 1 11.25 -17.67 9.09
C MET A 1 11.02 -18.09 7.65
N ALA A 2 9.77 -18.31 7.24
CA ALA A 2 9.41 -18.42 5.82
C ALA A 2 8.92 -17.02 5.43
N GLY A 3 9.62 -16.24 4.61
CA GLY A 3 10.11 -16.59 3.28
C GLY A 3 9.11 -16.06 2.26
N ALA A 4 8.77 -14.76 2.33
CA ALA A 4 7.95 -14.10 1.33
C ALA A 4 8.87 -13.70 0.16
N ASP A 5 9.29 -14.67 -0.65
CA ASP A 5 10.20 -14.49 -1.80
C ASP A 5 9.54 -13.81 -3.01
N HIS A 6 8.43 -13.10 -2.82
CA HIS A 6 7.86 -12.25 -3.85
C HIS A 6 8.51 -10.86 -3.83
N LEU A 7 9.61 -10.74 -4.58
CA LEU A 7 10.42 -9.52 -4.68
C LEU A 7 9.70 -8.33 -5.34
N ILE A 8 8.55 -8.53 -5.99
CA ILE A 8 7.82 -7.51 -6.76
C ILE A 8 7.67 -6.19 -5.99
N ARG A 9 7.27 -6.25 -4.72
CA ARG A 9 7.07 -5.05 -3.89
C ARG A 9 8.37 -4.30 -3.63
N MET A 10 9.45 -5.05 -3.38
CA MET A 10 10.78 -4.49 -3.15
C MET A 10 11.37 -3.93 -4.45
N GLU A 11 11.21 -4.62 -5.58
CA GLU A 11 11.68 -4.15 -6.88
C GLU A 11 11.04 -2.83 -7.28
N LEU A 12 9.73 -2.67 -7.06
CA LEU A 12 9.05 -1.40 -7.30
C LEU A 12 9.56 -0.30 -6.36
N ALA A 13 9.80 -0.62 -5.09
CA ALA A 13 10.40 0.33 -4.14
C ALA A 13 11.80 0.76 -4.58
N MET A 14 12.64 -0.18 -5.01
CA MET A 14 13.97 0.09 -5.57
C MET A 14 13.90 0.87 -6.89
N LYS A 15 12.88 0.64 -7.71
CA LYS A 15 12.66 1.43 -8.92
C LYS A 15 12.36 2.88 -8.58
N ILE A 16 11.54 3.14 -7.56
CA ILE A 16 11.29 4.51 -7.08
C ILE A 16 12.56 5.15 -6.56
N THR A 17 13.34 4.46 -5.71
CA THR A 17 14.59 5.06 -5.19
C THR A 17 15.57 5.37 -6.31
N SER A 18 15.67 4.51 -7.32
CA SER A 18 16.44 4.78 -8.55
C SER A 18 15.93 6.02 -9.28
N LYS A 19 14.62 6.21 -9.42
CA LYS A 19 14.03 7.39 -10.08
C LYS A 19 14.20 8.67 -9.26
N ILE A 20 14.11 8.60 -7.94
CA ILE A 20 14.43 9.71 -7.02
C ILE A 20 15.88 10.17 -7.20
N ARG A 21 16.84 9.22 -7.27
CA ARG A 21 18.26 9.54 -7.52
C ARG A 21 18.50 10.18 -8.88
N ALA A 22 17.75 9.77 -9.89
CA ALA A 22 17.79 10.38 -11.22
C ALA A 22 17.03 11.71 -11.32
N ASN A 23 16.37 12.15 -10.23
CA ASN A 23 15.47 13.30 -10.21
C ASN A 23 14.35 13.22 -11.27
N GLU A 24 13.88 12.00 -11.55
CA GLU A 24 12.80 11.73 -12.49
C GLU A 24 11.49 11.48 -11.75
N ARG A 25 10.41 12.06 -12.26
CA ARG A 25 9.08 11.84 -11.70
C ARG A 25 8.63 10.41 -12.01
N PHE A 26 8.35 9.65 -10.97
CA PHE A 26 7.82 8.29 -11.06
C PHE A 26 6.87 8.02 -9.88
N ALA A 27 5.74 7.39 -10.15
CA ALA A 27 4.74 7.08 -9.13
C ALA A 27 4.14 5.69 -9.36
N VAL A 28 3.83 5.01 -8.26
CA VAL A 28 3.24 3.67 -8.21
C VAL A 28 1.93 3.76 -7.44
N TYR A 29 0.87 3.22 -8.05
CA TYR A 29 -0.48 3.19 -7.50
C TYR A 29 -0.88 1.72 -7.36
N ILE A 30 -1.12 1.29 -6.12
CA ILE A 30 -1.48 -0.09 -5.81
C ILE A 30 -2.92 -0.11 -5.33
N ILE A 31 -3.74 -0.93 -5.98
CA ILE A 31 -5.11 -1.20 -5.57
C ILE A 31 -5.14 -2.58 -4.92
N ILE A 32 -5.58 -2.64 -3.67
CA ILE A 32 -5.75 -3.86 -2.90
C ILE A 32 -7.16 -3.91 -2.31
N PRO A 33 -7.70 -5.10 -1.99
CA PRO A 33 -8.94 -5.17 -1.22
C PRO A 33 -8.75 -4.55 0.18
N MET A 34 -9.83 -4.11 0.80
CA MET A 34 -9.78 -3.52 2.15
C MET A 34 -9.27 -4.51 3.21
N TRP A 35 -9.62 -5.80 3.04
CA TRP A 35 -9.03 -6.93 3.74
C TRP A 35 -9.12 -8.18 2.85
N PRO A 36 -8.32 -9.23 3.11
CA PRO A 36 -8.47 -10.54 2.48
C PRO A 36 -9.89 -11.11 2.57
N GLU A 37 -10.27 -12.03 1.69
CA GLU A 37 -11.59 -12.67 1.75
C GLU A 37 -11.82 -13.38 3.10
N GLY A 38 -13.02 -13.20 3.68
CA GLY A 38 -13.40 -13.77 4.97
C GLY A 38 -13.80 -12.71 6.00
N ASN A 39 -13.98 -13.14 7.26
CA ASN A 39 -14.27 -12.24 8.38
C ASN A 39 -12.98 -11.48 8.75
N PRO A 40 -12.98 -10.14 8.74
CA PRO A 40 -11.80 -9.35 9.06
C PRO A 40 -11.28 -9.58 10.48
N ASN A 41 -12.10 -10.10 11.39
CA ASN A 41 -11.71 -10.40 12.76
C ASN A 41 -11.07 -11.79 12.95
N ASP A 42 -10.99 -12.60 11.89
CA ASP A 42 -10.38 -13.93 11.98
C ASP A 42 -8.86 -13.83 12.09
N ASN A 43 -8.26 -14.73 12.87
CA ASN A 43 -6.82 -14.76 13.15
C ASN A 43 -5.98 -14.79 11.86
N VAL A 44 -6.40 -15.57 10.86
CA VAL A 44 -5.69 -15.69 9.58
C VAL A 44 -5.72 -14.37 8.81
N VAL A 45 -6.86 -13.68 8.78
CA VAL A 45 -7.01 -12.39 8.11
C VAL A 45 -6.16 -11.32 8.82
N GLN A 46 -6.18 -11.30 10.15
CA GLN A 46 -5.34 -10.40 10.95
C GLN A 46 -3.85 -10.64 10.77
N GLU A 47 -3.40 -11.89 10.67
CA GLU A 47 -1.99 -12.21 10.41
C GLU A 47 -1.55 -11.74 9.01
N ILE A 48 -2.38 -11.93 7.99
CA ILE A 48 -2.11 -11.41 6.64
C ILE A 48 -2.03 -9.88 6.65
N LEU A 49 -2.98 -9.20 7.31
CA LEU A 49 -2.99 -7.75 7.43
C LEU A 49 -1.76 -7.23 8.19
N PHE A 50 -1.34 -7.92 9.25
CA PHE A 50 -0.13 -7.59 10.00
C PHE A 50 1.11 -7.61 9.10
N TRP A 51 1.32 -8.70 8.34
CA TRP A 51 2.47 -8.81 7.44
C TRP A 51 2.40 -7.84 6.26
N GLN A 52 1.21 -7.56 5.74
CA GLN A 52 1.03 -6.48 4.76
C GLN A 52 1.44 -5.13 5.35
N GLY A 53 0.98 -4.79 6.56
CA GLY A 53 1.33 -3.54 7.25
C GLY A 53 2.84 -3.39 7.46
N GLN A 54 3.52 -4.45 7.90
CA GLN A 54 4.98 -4.46 8.04
C GLN A 54 5.69 -4.21 6.70
N THR A 55 5.20 -4.83 5.62
CA THR A 55 5.75 -4.63 4.28
C THR A 55 5.57 -3.19 3.80
N MET A 56 4.38 -2.62 4.00
CA MET A 56 4.09 -1.22 3.64
C MET A 56 5.01 -0.26 4.40
N GLN A 57 5.16 -0.47 5.72
CA GLN A 57 6.02 0.35 6.56
C GLN A 57 7.47 0.33 6.07
N MET A 58 7.99 -0.85 5.75
CA MET A 58 9.36 -1.01 5.27
C MET A 58 9.59 -0.30 3.92
N ILE A 59 8.64 -0.38 2.98
CA ILE A 59 8.70 0.34 1.70
C ILE A 59 8.70 1.86 1.92
N TYR A 60 7.80 2.37 2.77
CA TYR A 60 7.75 3.79 3.07
C TYR A 60 9.05 4.30 3.70
N GLN A 61 9.67 3.51 4.58
CA GLN A 61 10.97 3.85 5.18
C GLN A 61 12.09 3.93 4.14
N VAL A 62 12.15 2.97 3.20
CA VAL A 62 13.14 2.96 2.11
C VAL A 62 13.00 4.21 1.24
N ILE A 63 11.78 4.55 0.83
CA ILE A 63 11.50 5.73 0.01
C ILE A 63 11.80 7.02 0.80
N ALA A 64 11.35 7.13 2.05
CA ALA A 64 11.59 8.30 2.90
C ALA A 64 13.08 8.57 3.12
N LYS A 65 13.87 7.51 3.34
CA LYS A 65 15.32 7.59 3.48
C LYS A 65 15.97 8.17 2.22
N GLU A 66 15.53 7.75 1.04
CA GLU A 66 16.06 8.24 -0.23
C GLU A 66 15.65 9.68 -0.54
N ILE A 67 14.41 10.07 -0.23
CA ILE A 67 13.97 11.47 -0.35
C ILE A 67 14.85 12.37 0.54
N LYS A 68 15.13 11.92 1.77
CA LYS A 68 15.97 12.63 2.73
C LYS A 68 17.43 12.73 2.28
N SER A 69 18.00 11.66 1.70
CA SER A 69 19.39 11.68 1.18
C SER A 69 19.54 12.65 0.02
N MET A 70 18.54 12.70 -0.88
CA MET A 70 18.49 13.65 -2.00
C MET A 70 18.08 15.08 -1.60
N LYS A 71 17.79 15.33 -0.31
CA LYS A 71 17.35 16.63 0.24
C LYS A 71 16.11 17.19 -0.48
N LEU A 72 15.24 16.31 -0.97
CA LEU A 72 14.01 16.70 -1.66
C LEU A 72 12.93 17.07 -0.63
N LYS A 73 12.20 18.16 -0.87
CA LYS A 73 10.97 18.49 -0.13
C LYS A 73 9.79 17.72 -0.73
N SER A 74 9.78 16.41 -0.55
CA SER A 74 8.70 15.54 -1.02
C SER A 74 8.24 14.58 0.09
N HIS A 75 7.01 14.08 -0.02
CA HIS A 75 6.48 13.05 0.87
C HIS A 75 6.48 11.69 0.16
N PRO A 76 6.80 10.57 0.83
CA PRO A 76 6.80 9.24 0.21
C PRO A 76 5.48 8.89 -0.52
N GLN A 77 4.34 9.32 0.02
CA GLN A 77 3.02 9.12 -0.60
C GLN A 77 2.84 9.87 -1.93
N THR A 78 3.71 10.81 -2.30
CA THR A 78 3.67 11.40 -3.65
C THR A 78 4.10 10.41 -4.74
N THR A 79 4.86 9.37 -4.37
CA THR A 79 5.44 8.38 -5.28
C THR A 79 4.89 6.98 -5.09
N TRP A 80 4.37 6.64 -3.91
CA TRP A 80 3.84 5.32 -3.61
C TRP A 80 2.54 5.40 -2.83
N ASN A 81 1.45 4.90 -3.43
CA ASN A 81 0.12 4.97 -2.83
C ASN A 81 -0.58 3.61 -2.85
N PHE A 82 -1.30 3.34 -1.76
CA PHE A 82 -2.21 2.20 -1.64
C PHE A 82 -3.65 2.70 -1.57
N TYR A 83 -4.54 2.06 -2.34
CA TYR A 83 -5.97 2.35 -2.34
C TYR A 83 -6.76 1.07 -2.18
N CYS A 84 -7.93 1.22 -1.56
CA CYS A 84 -8.94 0.18 -1.49
C CYS A 84 -10.21 0.69 -2.17
N ILE A 85 -10.92 -0.22 -2.84
CA ILE A 85 -12.21 0.09 -3.47
C ILE A 85 -13.32 -0.23 -2.48
N GLY A 86 -14.25 0.69 -2.31
CA GLY A 86 -15.45 0.51 -1.50
C GLY A 86 -16.66 1.14 -2.19
N LYS A 87 -17.81 0.48 -2.11
CA LYS A 87 -19.08 0.96 -2.66
C LYS A 87 -20.04 1.23 -1.50
N ARG A 88 -20.68 2.39 -1.50
CA ARG A 88 -21.76 2.75 -0.57
C ARG A 88 -22.97 3.19 -1.39
N GLU A 89 -24.10 2.51 -1.21
CA GLU A 89 -25.37 2.87 -1.83
C GLU A 89 -26.23 3.64 -0.81
N GLN A 90 -26.96 4.65 -1.28
CA GLN A 90 -27.98 5.30 -0.46
C GLN A 90 -29.23 4.43 -0.48
N ILE A 91 -29.90 4.33 0.67
CA ILE A 91 -31.23 3.74 0.74
C ILE A 91 -32.20 4.78 0.16
N THR A 92 -32.38 4.77 -1.16
CA THR A 92 -33.38 5.58 -1.84
C THR A 92 -34.69 4.80 -1.93
N GLY A 93 -35.61 5.06 -0.99
CA GLY A 93 -37.02 4.70 -1.10
C GLY A 93 -37.60 4.08 0.17
N LEU A 94 -38.68 4.67 0.68
CA LEU A 94 -39.69 3.92 1.42
C LEU A 94 -40.05 2.64 0.64
N TRP A 95 -40.38 1.57 1.36
CA TRP A 95 -40.84 0.24 0.93
C TRP A 95 -39.77 -0.88 0.88
N GLY A 96 -39.75 -1.68 1.96
CA GLY A 96 -39.68 -3.14 1.85
C GLY A 96 -38.50 -3.85 2.52
N CYS A 97 -38.77 -4.44 3.70
CA CYS A 97 -38.13 -5.63 4.27
C CYS A 97 -36.58 -5.68 4.42
N CYS A 98 -36.12 -5.53 5.65
CA CYS A 98 -35.67 -6.67 6.47
C CYS A 98 -36.34 -6.57 7.84
#